data_AF-A0AAJ0G4D5-F1
#
_entry.id   AF-A0AAJ0G4D5-F1
#
_cell.length_a   1.000
_cell.length_b   1.000
_cell.length_c   1.000
_cell.angle_alpha   90.00
_cell.angle_beta   90.00
_cell.angle_gamma   90.00
#
_symmetry.space_group_name_H-M   'P 1'
#
loop_
_entity.id
_entity.type
_entity.pdbx_description
1 polymer ?
#
loop_
_entity_poly.entity_id
_entity_poly.type
_entity_poly.pdbx_seq_one_letter_code
_entity_poly.pdbx_strand_id
1 'polypeptide(L)'
;MSKSSPSGLRIAVLLTFGAQMLDMAGIDLLGMLSKEYMENLPGPLSALGLDVQIYYIGKDGNQAFSDTSKEQPHTEADSPNSATIPAEVTDSTTASRPVPQQERAEQINNNLRGLTAQAYIKAEYSVTSPSVQPGQLDIVMIPGPPPGQQQSKQTLDFVRRHGKYGTTILVVCTGCYVAAQAGILDGRKASAPRALVPQLRKEFSLVKWDDQRRFVKDSSTVSGQSEGELWTSGGICNGLEMVAAFIKEKIPGPMSEAVCAMADVGDKGEYYNSSVGVDNAWWLGQILRALFLGKRSPQLKWREN
;
A
#
# COMPACT_ATOMS: atom_id res chain seq x y z
N MET A 1 27.47 20.31 -8.23
CA MET A 1 28.02 19.09 -7.62
C MET A 1 27.39 17.90 -8.32
N SER A 2 28.17 17.16 -9.12
CA SER A 2 27.72 15.91 -9.73
C SER A 2 27.49 14.90 -8.59
N LYS A 3 26.25 14.42 -8.41
CA LYS A 3 25.99 13.28 -7.55
C LYS A 3 26.69 12.10 -8.21
N SER A 4 27.74 11.57 -7.59
CA SER A 4 28.20 10.21 -7.89
C SER A 4 26.99 9.29 -7.76
N SER A 5 26.62 8.59 -8.83
CA SER A 5 25.51 7.65 -8.80
C SER A 5 25.73 6.67 -7.65
N PRO A 6 24.84 6.58 -6.66
CA PRO A 6 24.94 5.53 -5.67
C PRO A 6 24.76 4.21 -6.43
N SER A 7 25.71 3.30 -6.30
CA SER A 7 25.76 2.00 -6.99
C SER A 7 24.71 0.99 -6.49
N GLY A 8 23.65 1.46 -5.84
CA GLY A 8 22.65 0.63 -5.17
C GLY A 8 21.29 1.32 -5.03
N LEU A 9 20.27 0.50 -4.79
CA LEU A 9 18.86 0.86 -4.66
C LEU A 9 18.41 0.65 -3.22
N ARG A 10 18.11 1.73 -2.50
CA ARG A 10 17.71 1.70 -1.09
C ARG A 10 16.22 1.99 -0.97
N ILE A 11 15.49 1.01 -0.45
CA ILE A 11 14.03 0.98 -0.43
C ILE A 11 13.59 0.89 1.02
N ALA A 12 12.68 1.76 1.45
CA ALA A 12 11.95 1.53 2.70
C ALA A 12 10.54 1.03 2.43
N VAL A 13 10.05 0.15 3.29
CA VAL A 13 8.66 -0.32 3.32
C VAL A 13 8.05 0.16 4.63
N LEU A 14 7.10 1.08 4.56
CA LEU A 14 6.47 1.70 5.73
C LEU A 14 5.23 0.91 6.16
N LEU A 15 5.36 0.09 7.22
CA LEU A 15 4.30 -0.80 7.70
C LEU A 15 3.57 -0.20 8.91
N THR A 16 2.49 0.53 8.66
CA THR A 16 1.68 1.23 9.67
C THR A 16 0.68 0.35 10.44
N PHE A 17 0.98 -0.94 10.58
CA PHE A 17 0.13 -2.03 11.11
C PHE A 17 -0.99 -2.51 10.17
N GLY A 18 -1.22 -3.83 10.14
CA GLY A 18 -2.36 -4.45 9.44
C GLY A 18 -2.28 -4.39 7.91
N ALA A 19 -1.08 -4.21 7.35
CA ALA A 19 -0.90 -4.12 5.92
C ALA A 19 -1.37 -5.40 5.22
N GLN A 20 -2.01 -5.26 4.05
CA GLN A 20 -2.32 -6.42 3.23
C GLN A 20 -1.02 -7.04 2.72
N MET A 21 -0.83 -8.34 2.95
CA MET A 21 0.40 -9.04 2.57
C MET A 21 0.72 -8.85 1.08
N LEU A 22 -0.31 -8.90 0.24
CA LEU A 22 -0.18 -8.79 -1.21
C LEU A 22 0.05 -7.34 -1.68
N ASP A 23 -0.18 -6.32 -0.85
CA ASP A 23 0.23 -4.94 -1.18
C ASP A 23 1.76 -4.80 -1.24
N MET A 24 2.48 -5.69 -0.53
CA MET A 24 3.94 -5.71 -0.55
C MET A 24 4.53 -6.50 -1.73
N ALA A 25 3.71 -7.17 -2.56
CA ALA A 25 4.21 -8.07 -3.61
C ALA A 25 5.15 -7.37 -4.60
N GLY A 26 4.97 -6.06 -4.84
CA GLY A 26 5.88 -5.28 -5.68
C GLY A 26 7.32 -5.19 -5.14
N ILE A 27 7.53 -5.36 -3.83
CA ILE A 27 8.86 -5.42 -3.23
C ILE A 27 9.67 -6.59 -3.79
N ASP A 28 9.03 -7.72 -4.11
CA ASP A 28 9.72 -8.87 -4.69
C ASP A 28 10.31 -8.51 -6.06
N LEU A 29 9.60 -7.75 -6.91
CA LEU A 29 10.16 -7.28 -8.18
C LEU A 29 11.39 -6.39 -7.98
N LEU A 30 11.37 -5.54 -6.96
CA LEU A 30 12.53 -4.69 -6.64
C LEU A 30 13.68 -5.52 -6.06
N GLY A 31 13.39 -6.56 -5.26
CA GLY A 31 14.37 -7.51 -4.76
C GLY A 31 14.99 -8.37 -5.86
N MET A 32 14.21 -8.75 -6.87
CA MET A 32 14.68 -9.50 -8.04
C MET A 32 15.71 -8.72 -8.87
N LEU A 33 15.80 -7.40 -8.72
CA LEU A 33 16.84 -6.58 -9.34
C LEU A 33 18.22 -6.77 -8.68
N SER A 34 18.31 -7.47 -7.56
CA SER A 34 19.55 -7.59 -6.79
C SER A 34 20.57 -8.49 -7.48
N LYS A 35 21.85 -8.30 -7.15
CA LYS A 35 22.94 -9.17 -7.60
C LYS A 35 22.72 -10.62 -7.21
N GLU A 36 22.25 -10.85 -5.99
CA GLU A 36 21.97 -12.19 -5.43
C GLU A 36 20.86 -12.90 -6.19
N TYR A 37 19.84 -12.18 -6.66
CA TYR A 37 18.82 -12.80 -7.49
C TYR A 37 19.35 -13.07 -8.91
N MET A 38 20.06 -12.09 -9.47
CA MET A 38 20.54 -12.09 -10.86
C MET A 38 21.71 -13.07 -11.11
N GLU A 39 22.47 -13.46 -10.09
CA GLU A 39 23.62 -14.37 -10.25
C GLU A 39 23.23 -15.73 -10.83
N ASN A 40 21.96 -16.13 -10.67
CA ASN A 40 21.42 -17.38 -11.20
C ASN A 40 21.06 -17.31 -12.69
N LEU A 41 21.24 -16.16 -13.35
CA LEU A 41 20.92 -15.93 -14.76
C LEU A 41 22.17 -15.96 -15.66
N PRO A 42 22.01 -16.12 -17.00
CA PRO A 42 23.12 -16.06 -17.94
C PRO A 42 23.96 -14.79 -17.82
N GLY A 43 25.27 -14.91 -18.06
CA GLY A 43 26.29 -13.88 -17.80
C GLY A 43 25.92 -12.42 -18.12
N PRO A 44 25.35 -12.12 -19.30
CA PRO A 44 24.96 -10.74 -19.64
C PRO A 44 23.88 -10.16 -18.72
N LEU A 45 22.97 -10.98 -18.18
CA LEU A 45 21.93 -10.56 -17.24
C LEU A 45 22.46 -10.49 -15.81
N SER A 46 23.28 -11.47 -15.39
CA SER A 46 23.83 -11.46 -14.03
C SER A 46 24.70 -10.24 -13.75
N ALA A 47 25.41 -9.74 -14.77
CA ALA A 47 26.21 -8.52 -14.68
C ALA A 47 25.41 -7.22 -14.45
N LEU A 48 24.08 -7.24 -14.64
CA LEU A 48 23.21 -6.08 -14.48
C LEU A 48 22.67 -5.90 -13.05
N GLY A 49 22.89 -6.87 -12.16
CA GLY A 49 22.37 -6.85 -10.80
C GLY A 49 22.77 -5.60 -9.99
N LEU A 50 21.82 -5.04 -9.26
CA LEU A 50 22.02 -3.88 -8.39
C LEU A 50 22.34 -4.31 -6.95
N ASP A 51 23.02 -3.44 -6.20
CA ASP A 51 23.07 -3.56 -4.74
C ASP A 51 21.72 -3.09 -4.18
N VAL A 52 20.82 -4.02 -3.81
CA VAL A 52 19.47 -3.70 -3.34
C VAL A 52 19.40 -3.87 -1.83
N GLN A 53 18.97 -2.82 -1.14
CA GLN A 53 18.78 -2.83 0.31
C GLN A 53 17.34 -2.45 0.65
N ILE A 54 16.66 -3.31 1.42
CA ILE A 54 15.26 -3.13 1.80
C ILE A 54 15.15 -2.96 3.31
N TYR A 55 14.56 -1.86 3.75
CA TYR A 55 14.35 -1.49 5.13
C TYR A 55 12.87 -1.60 5.50
N TYR A 56 12.48 -2.62 6.25
CA TYR A 56 11.12 -2.75 6.78
C TYR A 56 10.96 -1.89 8.03
N ILE A 57 10.18 -0.81 7.90
CA ILE A 57 9.90 0.14 8.99
C ILE A 57 8.58 -0.24 9.63
N GLY A 58 8.61 -0.48 10.94
CA GLY A 58 7.39 -0.81 11.68
C GLY A 58 7.17 0.04 12.92
N LYS A 59 8.18 0.72 13.44
CA LYS A 59 8.06 1.50 14.69
C LYS A 59 7.91 2.99 14.42
N ASP A 60 6.86 3.56 14.98
CA ASP A 60 6.77 4.99 15.25
C ASP A 60 7.70 5.24 16.44
N GLY A 61 8.74 6.06 16.26
CA GLY A 61 9.81 6.26 17.24
C GLY A 61 9.29 6.40 18.69
N ASN A 62 9.76 5.52 19.56
CA ASN A 62 9.56 5.48 21.01
C ASN A 62 8.11 5.52 21.57
N GLN A 63 7.08 5.29 20.75
CA GLN A 63 5.74 5.00 21.28
C GLN A 63 5.33 3.57 20.93
N ALA A 64 5.23 2.74 21.97
CA ALA A 64 4.42 1.54 21.89
C ALA A 64 2.99 1.98 21.56
N PHE A 65 2.40 1.39 20.51
CA PHE A 65 1.04 1.66 20.08
C PHE A 65 0.10 1.64 21.30
N SER A 66 -0.56 2.77 21.60
CA SER A 66 -1.62 2.82 22.58
C SER A 66 -2.87 2.15 22.00
N ASP A 67 -3.40 1.20 22.74
CA ASP A 67 -4.59 0.40 22.44
C ASP A 67 -5.82 1.31 22.27
N THR A 68 -6.24 1.61 21.04
CA THR A 68 -7.42 2.45 20.75
C THR A 68 -8.75 1.71 20.92
N SER A 69 -8.78 0.60 21.66
CA SER A 69 -10.02 -0.11 22.01
C SER A 69 -10.82 0.56 23.13
N LYS A 70 -10.36 1.71 23.66
CA LYS A 70 -11.07 2.47 24.69
C LYS A 70 -11.13 3.95 24.33
N GLU A 71 -12.30 4.40 23.88
CA GLU A 71 -12.96 5.70 24.17
C GLU A 71 -13.83 6.18 23.01
N GLN A 72 -15.13 5.89 23.09
CA GLN A 72 -16.17 6.84 22.66
C GLN A 72 -17.28 6.85 23.73
N PRO A 73 -17.62 8.01 24.32
CA PRO A 73 -18.81 8.15 25.15
C PRO A 73 -20.05 8.38 24.27
N HIS A 74 -21.07 7.56 24.48
CA HIS A 74 -22.39 7.72 23.87
C HIS A 74 -23.12 8.92 24.51
N THR A 75 -23.62 9.84 23.69
CA THR A 75 -24.73 10.75 24.07
C THR A 75 -25.73 10.78 22.92
N GLU A 76 -26.96 10.34 23.22
CA GLU A 76 -28.13 10.35 22.36
C GLU A 76 -28.83 11.72 22.40
N ALA A 77 -29.30 12.20 21.24
CA ALA A 77 -30.36 13.20 21.16
C ALA A 77 -31.17 12.99 19.87
N ASP A 78 -32.49 13.07 20.02
CA ASP A 78 -33.56 12.59 19.13
C ASP A 78 -33.99 13.55 17.99
N SER A 79 -34.52 12.92 16.92
CA SER A 79 -35.61 13.35 15.99
C SER A 79 -35.29 14.14 14.69
N PRO A 80 -36.18 14.16 13.65
CA PRO A 80 -36.16 13.18 12.55
C PRO A 80 -36.28 13.81 11.12
N ASN A 81 -36.30 12.93 10.10
CA ASN A 81 -36.65 13.11 8.67
C ASN A 81 -35.57 13.55 7.65
N SER A 82 -35.01 12.56 6.96
CA SER A 82 -34.76 12.58 5.50
C SER A 82 -34.37 11.16 5.06
N ALA A 83 -35.06 10.62 4.05
CA ALA A 83 -34.91 9.26 3.56
C ALA A 83 -33.43 8.90 3.29
N THR A 84 -32.87 8.03 4.12
CA THR A 84 -31.48 7.56 4.02
C THR A 84 -31.49 6.04 3.98
N ILE A 85 -30.77 5.51 3.00
CA ILE A 85 -30.42 4.08 2.82
C ILE A 85 -30.01 3.50 4.19
N PRO A 86 -30.48 2.31 4.61
CA PRO A 86 -30.18 1.80 5.93
C PRO A 86 -28.67 1.61 6.10
N ALA A 87 -28.10 2.45 6.97
CA ALA A 87 -26.77 2.30 7.53
C ALA A 87 -26.81 1.13 8.51
N GLU A 88 -26.62 -0.09 8.00
CA GLU A 88 -26.41 -1.26 8.84
C GLU A 88 -25.59 -2.33 8.10
N VAL A 89 -24.36 -1.96 7.72
CA VAL A 89 -23.26 -2.92 7.50
C VAL A 89 -21.96 -2.23 7.92
N THR A 90 -21.83 -1.89 9.20
CA THR A 90 -20.54 -1.58 9.82
C THR A 90 -20.27 -2.61 10.91
N ASP A 91 -20.16 -3.86 10.50
CA ASP A 91 -19.33 -4.81 11.23
C ASP A 91 -18.75 -5.83 10.24
N SER A 92 -17.79 -5.37 9.44
CA SER A 92 -16.80 -6.28 8.85
C SER A 92 -15.51 -6.15 9.65
N THR A 93 -15.56 -6.40 10.97
CA THR A 93 -14.38 -7.00 11.58
C THR A 93 -14.16 -8.33 10.87
N THR A 94 -13.10 -8.38 10.07
CA THR A 94 -12.48 -9.64 9.68
C THR A 94 -12.05 -10.29 10.99
N ALA A 95 -12.93 -11.10 11.59
CA ALA A 95 -12.69 -11.80 12.83
C ALA A 95 -11.66 -12.91 12.60
N SER A 96 -10.41 -12.48 12.41
CA SER A 96 -9.25 -13.26 12.79
C SER A 96 -9.42 -13.56 14.27
N ARG A 97 -9.15 -14.80 14.70
CA ARG A 97 -9.12 -15.18 16.12
C ARG A 97 -8.41 -14.05 16.88
N PRO A 98 -9.02 -13.44 17.92
CA PRO A 98 -8.33 -12.43 18.70
C PRO A 98 -7.03 -13.05 19.21
N VAL A 99 -5.89 -12.51 18.76
CA VAL A 99 -4.57 -12.96 19.17
C VAL A 99 -4.48 -12.71 20.69
N PRO A 100 -4.24 -13.75 21.51
CA PRO A 100 -4.09 -13.60 22.95
C PRO A 100 -3.08 -12.49 23.28
N GLN A 101 -3.34 -11.71 24.34
CA GLN A 101 -2.52 -10.55 24.69
C GLN A 101 -1.03 -10.89 24.88
N GLN A 102 -0.71 -12.11 25.34
CA GLN A 102 0.66 -12.62 25.46
C GLN A 102 1.35 -12.82 24.09
N GLU A 103 0.68 -13.47 23.13
CA GLU A 103 1.20 -13.64 21.76
C GLU A 103 1.44 -12.26 21.11
N ARG A 104 0.55 -11.29 21.35
CA ARG A 104 0.68 -9.92 20.86
C ARG A 104 1.89 -9.19 21.49
N ALA A 105 2.14 -9.40 22.78
CA ALA A 105 3.29 -8.84 23.48
C ALA A 105 4.62 -9.42 22.97
N GLU A 106 4.68 -10.73 22.71
CA GLU A 106 5.86 -11.38 22.11
C GLU A 106 6.13 -10.89 20.69
N GLN A 107 5.09 -10.69 19.88
CA GLN A 107 5.22 -10.13 18.53
C GLN A 107 5.82 -8.71 18.55
N ILE A 108 5.34 -7.86 19.46
CA ILE A 108 5.86 -6.51 19.65
C ILE A 108 7.33 -6.55 20.09
N ASN A 109 7.67 -7.44 21.03
CA ASN A 109 9.04 -7.61 21.53
C ASN A 109 10.01 -8.10 20.44
N ASN A 110 9.54 -8.89 19.48
CA ASN A 110 10.34 -9.43 18.39
C ASN A 110 10.34 -8.57 17.11
N ASN A 111 9.81 -7.34 17.18
CA ASN A 111 9.68 -6.44 16.03
C ASN A 111 8.87 -7.04 14.86
N LEU A 112 7.92 -7.92 15.16
CA LEU A 112 7.06 -8.54 14.15
C LEU A 112 5.86 -7.63 13.85
N ARG A 113 5.57 -7.47 12.56
CA ARG A 113 4.40 -6.74 12.07
C ARG A 113 3.45 -7.73 11.42
N GLY A 114 2.23 -7.77 11.97
CA GLY A 114 1.15 -8.57 11.43
C GLY A 114 0.68 -8.02 10.09
N LEU A 115 0.48 -8.93 9.15
CA LEU A 115 -0.11 -8.72 7.84
C LEU A 115 -1.44 -9.47 7.77
N THR A 116 -2.20 -9.26 6.70
CA THR A 116 -3.36 -10.13 6.40
C THR A 116 -2.94 -11.60 6.24
N ALA A 117 -3.90 -12.52 6.32
CA ALA A 117 -3.67 -13.96 6.19
C ALA A 117 -2.75 -14.55 7.29
N GLN A 118 -2.73 -13.93 8.48
CA GLN A 118 -1.98 -14.41 9.65
C GLN A 118 -0.47 -14.53 9.41
N ALA A 119 0.06 -13.76 8.44
CA ALA A 119 1.48 -13.66 8.18
C ALA A 119 2.12 -12.55 9.01
N TYR A 120 3.43 -12.67 9.25
CA TYR A 120 4.21 -11.69 9.99
C TYR A 120 5.51 -11.41 9.27
N ILE A 121 5.95 -10.15 9.30
CA ILE A 121 7.25 -9.73 8.79
C ILE A 121 8.05 -9.02 9.89
N LYS A 122 9.36 -9.25 9.91
CA LYS A 122 10.26 -8.59 10.87
C LYS A 122 10.56 -7.18 10.37
N ALA A 123 10.13 -6.17 11.13
CA ALA A 123 10.32 -4.75 10.81
C ALA A 123 11.25 -4.09 11.83
N GLU A 124 12.55 -4.12 11.53
CA GLU A 124 13.62 -3.76 12.47
C GLU A 124 13.84 -2.24 12.61
N TYR A 125 13.33 -1.46 11.65
CA TYR A 125 13.57 -0.02 11.58
C TYR A 125 12.40 0.80 12.14
N SER A 126 12.73 1.99 12.64
CA SER A 126 11.76 3.02 12.99
C SER A 126 11.82 4.17 11.99
N VAL A 127 10.77 4.98 11.94
CA VAL A 127 10.74 6.24 11.15
C VAL A 127 11.82 7.26 11.56
N THR A 128 12.48 7.02 12.70
CA THR A 128 13.60 7.82 13.22
C THR A 128 14.97 7.19 13.01
N SER A 129 15.05 5.96 12.47
CA SER A 129 16.34 5.30 12.21
C SER A 129 17.17 6.12 11.21
N PRO A 130 18.49 6.32 11.46
CA PRO A 130 19.33 7.14 10.58
C PRO A 130 19.37 6.66 9.12
N SER A 131 19.36 5.34 8.90
CA SER A 131 19.43 4.69 7.57
C SER A 131 18.21 4.93 6.69
N VAL A 132 17.09 5.38 7.25
CA VAL A 132 15.83 5.58 6.51
C VAL A 132 15.45 7.05 6.36
N GLN A 133 16.33 7.99 6.73
CA GLN A 133 16.01 9.42 6.63
C GLN A 133 16.08 9.93 5.18
N PRO A 134 15.48 11.09 4.86
CA PRO A 134 15.62 11.71 3.54
C PRO A 134 17.09 11.83 3.10
N GLY A 135 17.35 11.47 1.85
CA GLY A 135 18.71 11.36 1.29
C GLY A 135 19.39 9.99 1.46
N GLN A 136 18.85 9.14 2.34
CA GLN A 136 19.32 7.76 2.51
C GLN A 136 18.50 6.75 1.70
N LEU A 137 17.33 7.15 1.21
CA LEU A 137 16.42 6.29 0.46
C LEU A 137 16.16 6.82 -0.94
N ASP A 138 16.10 5.89 -1.87
CA ASP A 138 15.74 6.13 -3.26
C ASP A 138 14.23 5.92 -3.46
N ILE A 139 13.64 4.97 -2.72
CA ILE A 139 12.22 4.63 -2.75
C ILE A 139 11.64 4.51 -1.33
N VAL A 140 10.44 5.03 -1.12
CA VAL A 140 9.57 4.68 0.02
C VAL A 140 8.29 4.03 -0.52
N MET A 141 8.07 2.77 -0.17
CA MET A 141 6.82 2.08 -0.44
C MET A 141 5.87 2.18 0.77
N ILE A 142 4.61 2.51 0.50
CA ILE A 142 3.55 2.63 1.48
C ILE A 142 2.42 1.64 1.12
N PRO A 143 2.46 0.42 1.68
CA PRO A 143 1.34 -0.52 1.62
C PRO A 143 0.11 0.00 2.34
N GLY A 144 -1.03 -0.65 2.13
CA GLY A 144 -2.31 -0.24 2.67
C GLY A 144 -2.60 -0.73 4.08
N PRO A 145 -2.76 0.15 5.09
CA PRO A 145 -3.34 -0.22 6.37
C PRO A 145 -4.86 -0.44 6.25
N PRO A 146 -5.54 -0.94 7.30
CA PRO A 146 -7.00 -0.89 7.36
C PRO A 146 -7.54 0.52 7.04
N PRO A 147 -8.59 0.66 6.20
CA PRO A 147 -9.15 1.95 5.84
C PRO A 147 -9.55 2.79 7.07
N GLY A 148 -9.39 4.12 6.99
CA GLY A 148 -9.82 5.05 8.04
C GLY A 148 -8.90 5.14 9.25
N GLN A 149 -7.80 4.37 9.30
CA GLN A 149 -6.83 4.46 10.39
C GLN A 149 -6.07 5.80 10.36
N GLN A 150 -6.16 6.56 11.45
CA GLN A 150 -5.34 7.76 11.66
C GLN A 150 -3.90 7.36 11.94
N GLN A 151 -2.96 8.04 11.27
CA GLN A 151 -1.54 7.78 11.43
C GLN A 151 -0.93 8.71 12.49
N SER A 152 0.13 8.24 13.14
CA SER A 152 0.84 9.09 14.09
C SER A 152 1.49 10.27 13.37
N LYS A 153 1.64 11.38 14.09
CA LYS A 153 2.33 12.57 13.58
C LYS A 153 3.74 12.25 13.07
N GLN A 154 4.47 11.36 13.74
CA GLN A 154 5.82 10.99 13.33
C GLN A 154 5.85 10.27 11.98
N THR A 155 4.89 9.39 11.73
CA THR A 155 4.73 8.67 10.47
C THR A 155 4.34 9.62 9.34
N LEU A 156 3.39 10.53 9.59
CA LEU A 156 3.01 11.55 8.61
C LEU A 156 4.18 12.51 8.32
N ASP A 157 4.92 12.93 9.34
CA ASP A 157 6.10 13.78 9.19
C ASP A 157 7.24 13.07 8.44
N PHE A 158 7.40 11.76 8.63
CA PHE A 158 8.34 10.94 7.85
C PHE A 158 8.00 10.96 6.36
N VAL A 159 6.76 10.62 6.00
CA VAL A 159 6.29 10.60 4.61
C VAL A 159 6.40 11.99 3.98
N ARG A 160 5.97 13.03 4.70
CA ARG A 160 6.04 14.42 4.21
C ARG A 160 7.46 14.88 3.93
N ARG A 161 8.42 14.55 4.81
CA ARG A 161 9.84 14.91 4.62
C ARG A 161 10.44 14.19 3.42
N HIS A 162 10.08 12.93 3.16
CA HIS A 162 10.52 12.21 1.96
C HIS A 162 9.94 12.80 0.68
N GLY A 163 8.64 13.13 0.67
CA GLY A 163 8.00 13.79 -0.46
C GLY A 163 8.67 15.13 -0.80
N LYS A 164 8.95 15.95 0.23
CA LYS A 164 9.64 17.24 0.08
C LYS A 164 11.10 17.11 -0.38
N TYR A 165 11.79 16.06 0.05
CA TYR A 165 13.19 15.83 -0.32
C TYR A 165 13.37 15.39 -1.78
N GLY A 166 12.32 14.83 -2.39
CA GLY A 166 12.41 14.28 -3.74
C GLY A 166 12.55 12.76 -3.79
N THR A 167 12.30 12.04 -2.69
CA THR A 167 12.29 10.58 -2.70
C THR A 167 11.10 10.07 -3.52
N THR A 168 11.29 9.06 -4.37
CA THR A 168 10.19 8.41 -5.07
C THR A 168 9.30 7.68 -4.06
N ILE A 169 7.99 7.88 -4.12
CA ILE A 169 7.05 7.20 -3.22
C ILE A 169 6.10 6.33 -4.03
N LEU A 170 6.01 5.05 -3.65
CA LEU A 170 5.14 4.06 -4.24
C LEU A 170 4.01 3.75 -3.25
N VAL A 171 2.78 4.07 -3.59
CA VAL A 171 1.62 3.96 -2.71
C VAL A 171 0.69 2.89 -3.25
N VAL A 172 0.35 1.90 -2.43
CA VAL A 172 -0.47 0.76 -2.84
C VAL A 172 -1.75 0.71 -2.02
N CYS A 173 -2.87 0.48 -2.71
CA CYS A 173 -4.17 0.24 -2.07
C CYS A 173 -4.56 1.38 -1.11
N THR A 174 -4.90 1.05 0.12
CA THR A 174 -5.27 2.01 1.17
C THR A 174 -4.10 2.83 1.69
N GLY A 175 -2.87 2.62 1.21
CA GLY A 175 -1.71 3.45 1.52
C GLY A 175 -1.93 4.91 1.08
N CYS A 176 -2.87 5.12 0.14
CA CYS A 176 -3.33 6.45 -0.26
C CYS A 176 -3.85 7.29 0.92
N TYR A 177 -4.44 6.69 1.95
CA TYR A 177 -4.83 7.42 3.16
C TYR A 177 -3.62 7.98 3.91
N VAL A 178 -2.54 7.20 4.04
CA VAL A 178 -1.30 7.64 4.71
C VAL A 178 -0.67 8.79 3.93
N ALA A 179 -0.58 8.65 2.60
CA ALA A 179 -0.04 9.68 1.71
C ALA A 179 -0.91 10.95 1.70
N ALA A 180 -2.23 10.81 1.70
CA ALA A 180 -3.16 11.94 1.75
C ALA A 180 -3.13 12.66 3.10
N GLN A 181 -3.13 11.93 4.23
CA GLN A 181 -2.97 12.50 5.58
C GLN A 181 -1.62 13.22 5.74
N ALA A 182 -0.57 12.75 5.06
CA ALA A 182 0.73 13.43 5.04
C ALA A 182 0.73 14.72 4.21
N GLY A 183 -0.31 14.94 3.39
CA GLY A 183 -0.46 16.09 2.49
C GLY A 183 0.39 15.99 1.22
N ILE A 184 1.02 14.84 0.95
CA ILE A 184 1.89 14.70 -0.23
C ILE A 184 1.11 14.52 -1.53
N LEU A 185 -0.19 14.21 -1.45
CA LEU A 185 -1.07 14.06 -2.61
C LEU A 185 -1.83 15.35 -2.98
N ASP A 186 -1.75 16.40 -2.16
CA ASP A 186 -2.53 17.62 -2.36
C ASP A 186 -2.18 18.30 -3.70
N GLY A 187 -3.19 18.54 -4.54
CA GLY A 187 -3.03 19.11 -5.88
C GLY A 187 -2.53 18.14 -6.96
N ARG A 188 -2.10 16.94 -6.57
CA ARG A 188 -1.53 15.88 -7.42
C ARG A 188 -2.63 14.96 -7.94
N LYS A 189 -2.36 14.28 -9.05
CA LYS A 189 -3.17 13.18 -9.55
C LYS A 189 -2.81 11.89 -8.81
N ALA A 190 -3.81 11.13 -8.37
CA ALA A 190 -3.60 9.87 -7.67
C ALA A 190 -4.68 8.83 -7.99
N SER A 191 -4.33 7.55 -7.97
CA SER A 191 -5.25 6.42 -7.97
C SER A 191 -5.43 5.87 -6.55
N ALA A 192 -6.53 5.16 -6.33
CA ALA A 192 -6.89 4.52 -5.07
C ALA A 192 -7.92 3.40 -5.33
N PRO A 193 -8.18 2.48 -4.37
CA PRO A 193 -9.22 1.47 -4.54
C PRO A 193 -10.56 2.11 -4.94
N ARG A 194 -11.13 1.70 -6.09
CA ARG A 194 -12.30 2.37 -6.71
C ARG A 194 -13.46 2.56 -5.74
N ALA A 195 -13.70 1.57 -4.88
CA ALA A 195 -14.76 1.60 -3.87
C ALA A 195 -14.59 2.70 -2.81
N LEU A 196 -13.35 3.14 -2.55
CA LEU A 196 -13.01 4.15 -1.55
C LEU A 196 -12.92 5.57 -2.14
N VAL A 197 -12.78 5.70 -3.47
CA VAL A 197 -12.65 7.01 -4.15
C VAL A 197 -13.77 8.00 -3.81
N PRO A 198 -15.07 7.61 -3.73
CA PRO A 198 -16.13 8.55 -3.34
C PRO A 198 -15.93 9.15 -1.95
N GLN A 199 -15.40 8.39 -0.99
CA GLN A 199 -15.10 8.86 0.36
C GLN A 199 -13.82 9.71 0.35
N LEU A 200 -12.77 9.26 -0.32
CA LEU A 200 -11.50 9.99 -0.46
C LEU A 200 -11.69 11.37 -1.11
N ARG A 201 -12.60 11.52 -2.09
CA ARG A 201 -12.94 12.83 -2.68
C ARG A 201 -13.57 13.80 -1.67
N LYS A 202 -14.26 13.30 -0.64
CA LYS A 202 -14.85 14.13 0.42
C LYS A 202 -13.80 14.52 1.47
N GLU A 203 -12.96 13.56 1.87
CA GLU A 203 -11.98 13.75 2.94
C GLU A 203 -10.72 14.50 2.48
N PHE A 204 -10.28 14.24 1.24
CA PHE A 204 -9.04 14.79 0.66
C PHE A 204 -9.36 15.46 -0.68
N SER A 205 -10.15 16.53 -0.62
CA SER A 205 -10.70 17.23 -1.78
C SER A 205 -9.66 17.94 -2.65
N LEU A 206 -8.46 18.18 -2.13
CA LEU A 206 -7.33 18.74 -2.90
C LEU A 206 -6.68 17.73 -3.84
N VAL A 207 -6.88 16.43 -3.61
CA VAL A 207 -6.30 15.36 -4.43
C VAL A 207 -7.14 15.13 -5.68
N LYS A 208 -6.50 15.04 -6.85
CA LYS A 208 -7.16 14.76 -8.13
C LYS A 208 -7.28 13.24 -8.34
N TRP A 209 -8.26 12.63 -7.67
CA TRP A 209 -8.49 11.18 -7.71
C TRP A 209 -8.96 10.67 -9.09
N ASP A 210 -8.18 9.77 -9.70
CA ASP A 210 -8.48 9.06 -10.94
C ASP A 210 -8.86 7.60 -10.66
N ASP A 211 -10.13 7.28 -10.89
CA ASP A 211 -10.74 5.95 -10.71
C ASP A 211 -10.91 5.16 -12.04
N GLN A 212 -10.30 5.66 -13.12
CA GLN A 212 -10.25 5.01 -14.44
C GLN A 212 -8.93 4.27 -14.65
N ARG A 213 -7.87 4.67 -13.94
CA ARG A 213 -6.55 4.07 -14.04
C ARG A 213 -6.25 3.15 -12.85
N ARG A 214 -5.68 1.97 -13.14
CA ARG A 214 -5.17 0.98 -12.16
C ARG A 214 -4.05 1.56 -11.32
N PHE A 215 -3.22 2.41 -11.92
CA PHE A 215 -2.19 3.18 -11.23
C PHE A 215 -1.97 4.52 -11.92
N VAL A 216 -1.42 5.48 -11.19
CA VAL A 216 -1.10 6.82 -11.68
C VAL A 216 0.32 7.15 -11.25
N LYS A 217 1.12 7.62 -12.21
CA LYS A 217 2.36 8.35 -11.98
C LYS A 217 2.08 9.85 -12.03
N ASP A 218 2.52 10.59 -11.01
CA ASP A 218 2.51 12.04 -10.98
C ASP A 218 3.91 12.58 -10.61
N SER A 219 4.56 13.19 -11.60
CA SER A 219 5.85 13.90 -11.47
C SER A 219 5.68 15.42 -11.38
N SER A 220 4.47 15.92 -11.14
CA SER A 220 4.22 17.36 -11.09
C SER A 220 4.84 17.98 -9.84
N THR A 221 5.35 19.20 -10.00
CA THR A 221 5.82 20.03 -8.89
C THR A 221 4.67 20.95 -8.48
N VAL A 222 4.07 20.73 -7.31
CA VAL A 222 2.92 21.53 -6.84
C VAL A 222 3.39 22.77 -6.06
N SER A 223 4.52 22.68 -5.35
CA SER A 223 5.00 23.73 -4.44
C SER A 223 6.22 24.54 -4.91
N GLY A 224 6.60 24.44 -6.18
CA GLY A 224 7.82 25.10 -6.70
C GLY A 224 9.14 24.53 -6.16
N GLN A 225 9.08 23.44 -5.39
CA GLN A 225 10.22 22.63 -4.96
C GLN A 225 10.24 21.33 -5.76
N SER A 226 11.44 20.77 -6.02
CA SER A 226 11.57 19.48 -6.71
C SER A 226 10.95 18.36 -5.86
N GLU A 227 9.65 18.13 -6.02
CA GLU A 227 8.94 17.02 -5.40
C GLU A 227 9.31 15.70 -6.09
N GLY A 228 9.37 14.62 -5.32
CA GLY A 228 9.68 13.29 -5.85
C GLY A 228 8.53 12.75 -6.70
N GLU A 229 8.83 11.74 -7.51
CA GLU A 229 7.77 11.03 -8.24
C GLU A 229 6.83 10.32 -7.27
N LEU A 230 5.53 10.49 -7.47
CA LEU A 230 4.51 9.73 -6.76
C LEU A 230 3.89 8.74 -7.72
N TRP A 231 3.90 7.48 -7.33
CA TRP A 231 3.20 6.40 -7.99
C TRP A 231 2.14 5.88 -7.03
N THR A 232 0.89 5.85 -7.46
CA THR A 232 -0.25 5.43 -6.64
C THR A 232 -1.04 4.37 -7.38
N SER A 233 -1.43 3.29 -6.73
CA SER A 233 -2.24 2.22 -7.33
C SER A 233 -3.58 2.04 -6.65
N GLY A 234 -4.53 1.53 -7.43
CA GLY A 234 -5.88 1.22 -7.02
C GLY A 234 -5.94 -0.01 -6.12
N GLY A 235 -6.33 -1.16 -6.66
CA GLY A 235 -6.43 -2.41 -5.90
C GLY A 235 -5.08 -3.06 -5.59
N ILE A 236 -5.14 -4.12 -4.78
CA ILE A 236 -4.00 -4.89 -4.29
C ILE A 236 -3.06 -5.32 -5.44
N CYS A 237 -3.58 -6.04 -6.44
CA CYS A 237 -2.77 -6.50 -7.58
C CYS A 237 -2.30 -5.36 -8.49
N ASN A 238 -2.93 -4.18 -8.43
CA ASN A 238 -2.49 -3.03 -9.21
C ASN A 238 -1.17 -2.46 -8.68
N GLY A 239 -0.83 -2.71 -7.40
CA GLY A 239 0.48 -2.36 -6.84
C GLY A 239 1.62 -3.12 -7.52
N LEU A 240 1.45 -4.42 -7.77
CA LEU A 240 2.43 -5.23 -8.50
C LEU A 240 2.61 -4.74 -9.94
N GLU A 241 1.50 -4.45 -10.63
CA GLU A 241 1.51 -3.89 -12.00
C GLU A 241 2.18 -2.51 -12.05
N MET A 242 1.90 -1.65 -11.06
CA MET A 242 2.54 -0.34 -10.93
C MET A 242 4.05 -0.46 -10.74
N VAL A 243 4.52 -1.39 -9.90
CA VAL A 243 5.97 -1.60 -9.71
C VAL A 243 6.62 -2.17 -10.96
N ALA A 244 5.97 -3.08 -11.67
CA ALA A 244 6.46 -3.57 -12.96
C ALA A 244 6.60 -2.44 -13.99
N ALA A 245 5.61 -1.55 -14.10
CA ALA A 245 5.69 -0.37 -14.95
C ALA A 245 6.81 0.59 -14.50
N PHE A 246 6.96 0.80 -13.19
CA PHE A 246 8.01 1.62 -12.60
C PHE A 246 9.41 1.09 -12.95
N ILE A 247 9.70 -0.20 -12.75
CA ILE A 247 11.03 -0.75 -13.03
C ILE A 247 11.36 -0.72 -14.53
N LYS A 248 10.38 -0.96 -15.41
CA LYS A 248 10.58 -0.84 -16.86
C LYS A 248 10.87 0.60 -17.29
N GLU A 249 10.27 1.58 -16.62
CA GLU A 249 10.55 2.99 -16.88
C GLU A 249 11.93 3.41 -16.34
N LYS A 250 12.31 2.98 -15.13
CA LYS A 250 13.55 3.41 -14.47
C LYS A 250 14.78 2.66 -14.92
N ILE A 251 14.64 1.41 -15.32
CA ILE A 251 15.72 0.52 -15.71
C ILE A 251 15.34 -0.15 -17.05
N PRO A 252 15.13 0.62 -18.12
CA PRO A 252 14.71 0.06 -19.39
C PRO A 252 15.77 -0.90 -19.92
N GLY A 253 15.35 -2.10 -20.32
CA GLY A 253 16.21 -3.06 -20.99
C GLY A 253 16.04 -4.50 -20.51
N PRO A 254 17.03 -5.36 -20.81
CA PRO A 254 16.94 -6.80 -20.57
C PRO A 254 16.66 -7.17 -19.11
N MET A 255 17.17 -6.39 -18.16
CA MET A 255 17.01 -6.63 -16.74
C MET A 255 15.54 -6.49 -16.28
N SER A 256 14.89 -5.35 -16.57
CA SER A 256 13.49 -5.15 -16.21
C SER A 256 12.56 -6.13 -16.93
N GLU A 257 12.85 -6.43 -18.20
CA GLU A 257 12.05 -7.40 -18.97
C GLU A 257 12.19 -8.81 -18.40
N ALA A 258 13.40 -9.24 -18.03
CA ALA A 258 13.63 -10.54 -17.41
C ALA A 258 12.91 -10.65 -16.05
N VAL A 259 13.01 -9.63 -15.19
CA VAL A 259 12.31 -9.61 -13.89
C VAL A 259 10.81 -9.75 -14.08
N CYS A 260 10.21 -8.92 -14.94
CA CYS A 260 8.77 -8.99 -15.19
C CYS A 260 8.34 -10.34 -15.80
N ALA A 261 9.14 -10.90 -16.72
CA ALA A 261 8.83 -12.18 -17.35
C ALA A 261 8.93 -13.36 -16.36
N MET A 262 9.97 -13.40 -15.53
CA MET A 262 10.13 -14.45 -14.52
C MET A 262 9.05 -14.41 -13.44
N ALA A 263 8.61 -13.22 -13.05
CA ALA A 263 7.52 -13.03 -12.09
C ALA A 263 6.12 -13.20 -12.73
N ASP A 264 6.05 -13.45 -14.04
CA ASP A 264 4.82 -13.54 -14.84
C ASP A 264 3.86 -12.35 -14.59
N VAL A 265 4.44 -11.15 -14.47
CA VAL A 265 3.65 -9.93 -14.29
C VAL A 265 3.18 -9.47 -15.66
N GLY A 266 2.00 -9.97 -16.05
CA GLY A 266 1.35 -9.58 -17.30
C GLY A 266 1.05 -8.08 -17.39
N ASP A 267 0.93 -7.58 -18.62
CA ASP A 267 0.51 -6.21 -18.89
C ASP A 267 -1.02 -6.15 -19.04
N LYS A 268 -1.71 -5.60 -18.03
CA LYS A 268 -3.16 -5.33 -18.12
C LYS A 268 -3.47 -3.94 -18.66
N GLY A 269 -2.45 -3.14 -18.95
CA GLY A 269 -2.55 -1.73 -19.28
C GLY A 269 -2.83 -0.84 -18.05
N GLU A 270 -2.67 0.46 -18.24
CA GLU A 270 -2.91 1.45 -17.18
C GLU A 270 -4.39 1.60 -16.83
N TYR A 271 -5.31 1.33 -17.76
CA TYR A 271 -6.75 1.63 -17.62
C TYR A 271 -7.60 0.41 -17.31
N TYR A 272 -8.51 0.52 -16.34
CA TYR A 272 -9.49 -0.54 -16.08
C TYR A 272 -10.32 -0.85 -17.34
N ASN A 273 -10.57 -2.14 -17.57
CA ASN A 273 -11.41 -2.60 -18.70
C ASN A 273 -12.92 -2.48 -18.40
N SER A 274 -13.28 -2.08 -17.17
CA SER A 274 -14.65 -1.89 -16.70
C SER A 274 -14.86 -0.47 -16.16
N SER A 275 -16.09 0.01 -16.24
CA SER A 275 -16.48 1.28 -15.60
C SER A 275 -16.84 1.08 -14.13
N VAL A 276 -16.75 2.15 -13.33
CA VAL A 276 -17.11 2.12 -11.90
C VAL A 276 -18.56 1.65 -11.71
N GLY A 277 -19.48 2.09 -12.58
CA GLY A 277 -20.88 1.69 -12.52
C GLY A 277 -21.11 0.20 -12.75
N VAL A 278 -20.36 -0.40 -13.69
CA VAL A 278 -20.43 -1.85 -13.95
C VAL A 278 -19.91 -2.65 -12.74
N ASP A 279 -18.79 -2.22 -12.16
CA ASP A 279 -18.23 -2.87 -10.96
C ASP A 279 -19.20 -2.80 -9.77
N ASN A 280 -19.83 -1.65 -9.55
CA ASN A 280 -20.80 -1.48 -8.47
C ASN A 280 -22.05 -2.35 -8.68
N ALA A 281 -22.56 -2.44 -9.92
CA ALA A 281 -23.69 -3.31 -10.24
C ALA A 281 -23.35 -4.79 -10.02
N TRP A 282 -22.12 -5.20 -10.36
CA TRP A 282 -21.64 -6.55 -10.09
C TRP A 282 -21.59 -6.86 -8.60
N TRP A 283 -21.05 -5.95 -7.77
CA TRP A 283 -21.02 -6.10 -6.31
C TRP A 283 -22.41 -6.20 -5.69
N LEU A 284 -23.35 -5.34 -6.10
CA LEU A 284 -24.74 -5.42 -5.66
C LEU A 284 -25.37 -6.78 -6.02
N GLY A 285 -25.08 -7.28 -7.22
CA GLY A 285 -25.50 -8.62 -7.64
C GLY A 285 -24.97 -9.73 -6.73
N GLN A 286 -23.73 -9.64 -6.26
CA GLN A 286 -23.18 -10.61 -5.30
C GLN A 286 -23.86 -10.53 -3.94
N ILE A 287 -24.13 -9.31 -3.43
CA ILE A 287 -24.84 -9.11 -2.16
C ILE A 287 -26.24 -9.73 -2.23
N LEU A 288 -26.99 -9.47 -3.29
CA LEU A 288 -28.32 -10.05 -3.49
C LEU A 288 -28.26 -11.59 -3.54
N ARG A 289 -27.31 -12.16 -4.29
CA ARG A 289 -27.10 -13.62 -4.34
C ARG A 289 -26.79 -14.20 -2.96
N ALA A 290 -25.96 -13.54 -2.17
CA ALA A 290 -25.62 -13.95 -0.80
C ALA A 290 -26.86 -13.95 0.11
N LEU A 291 -27.73 -12.95 -0.01
CA LEU A 291 -29.01 -12.91 0.73
C LEU A 291 -29.93 -14.08 0.34
N PHE A 292 -30.02 -14.43 -0.95
CA PHE A 292 -30.82 -15.56 -1.42
C PHE A 292 -30.26 -16.94 -1.03
N LEU A 293 -28.93 -17.06 -0.85
CA LEU A 293 -28.29 -18.29 -0.36
C LEU A 293 -28.61 -18.57 1.12
N GLY A 294 -29.07 -17.57 1.89
CA GLY A 294 -29.41 -17.70 3.31
C GLY A 294 -28.23 -18.13 4.18
N LYS A 295 -28.49 -18.70 5.37
CA LYS A 295 -27.46 -19.19 6.31
C LYS A 295 -26.74 -20.47 5.85
N ARG A 296 -26.90 -20.91 4.60
CA ARG A 296 -26.17 -22.09 4.10
C ARG A 296 -24.72 -21.70 3.89
N SER A 297 -23.85 -22.07 4.82
CA SER A 297 -22.42 -21.92 4.66
C SER A 297 -21.99 -22.55 3.32
N PRO A 298 -21.19 -21.86 2.50
CA PRO A 298 -20.68 -22.45 1.27
C PRO A 298 -19.96 -23.76 1.60
N GLN A 299 -20.35 -24.85 0.94
CA GLN A 299 -19.66 -26.13 1.09
C GLN A 299 -18.44 -26.14 0.17
N LEU A 300 -17.27 -26.28 0.77
CA LEU A 300 -16.03 -26.55 0.05
C LEU A 300 -16.13 -27.94 -0.58
N LYS A 301 -16.23 -28.00 -1.91
CA LYS A 301 -16.13 -29.25 -2.65
C LYS A 301 -14.65 -29.53 -2.92
N TRP A 302 -14.03 -30.32 -2.05
CA TRP A 302 -12.77 -30.98 -2.39
C TRP A 302 -13.04 -32.08 -3.42
N ARG A 303 -12.01 -32.51 -4.16
CA ARG A 303 -12.12 -33.78 -4.89
C ARG A 303 -12.39 -34.87 -3.87
N GLU A 304 -13.52 -35.56 -4.00
CA GLU A 304 -13.61 -36.92 -3.48
C GLU A 304 -12.61 -37.75 -4.29
N ASN A 305 -11.70 -38.44 -3.59
CA ASN A 305 -10.64 -39.26 -4.19
C ASN A 305 -11.21 -40.33 -5.13
#